data_AF-A0A2X2TRJ8-F1
#
_entry.id   AF-A0A2X2TRJ8-F1
#
_cell.length_a   1.000
_cell.length_b   1.000
_cell.length_c   1.000
_cell.angle_alpha   90.00
_cell.angle_beta   90.00
_cell.angle_gamma   90.00
#
_symmetry.space_group_name_H-M   'P 1'
#
loop_
_entity.id
_entity.type
_entity.pdbx_description
1 polymer ?
#
loop_
_entity_poly.entity_id
_entity_poly.type
_entity_poly.pdbx_seq_one_letter_code
_entity_poly.pdbx_strand_id
1 'polypeptide(L)' 'MQVTNLTKIAEGIGSHRIFRGNSVLHVFGNPSLPKEQEVKYRKKLAEEVLAMLEETPREGEPSIIREE' A
#
# COMPACT_ATOMS: atom_id res chain seq x y z
N MET A 1 -6.14 5.37 5.90
CA MET A 1 -5.20 4.43 5.24
C MET A 1 -5.85 3.98 3.95
N GLN A 2 -5.16 4.11 2.82
CA GLN A 2 -5.65 3.66 1.52
C GLN A 2 -4.56 2.87 0.81
N VAL A 3 -4.93 1.74 0.21
CA VAL A 3 -4.02 0.91 -0.60
C VAL A 3 -4.48 1.02 -2.05
N THR A 4 -3.66 1.61 -2.92
CA THR A 4 -4.02 1.88 -4.32
C THR A 4 -2.81 2.22 -5.17
N ASN A 5 -2.88 1.95 -6.47
CA ASN A 5 -1.88 2.41 -7.44
C ASN A 5 -2.16 3.84 -7.95
N LEU A 6 -3.32 4.41 -7.62
CA LEU A 6 -3.72 5.77 -7.98
C LEU A 6 -3.39 6.75 -6.86
N THR A 7 -2.11 6.83 -6.47
CA THR A 7 -1.65 7.53 -5.25
C THR A 7 -2.00 9.01 -5.26
N LYS A 8 -1.78 9.72 -6.36
CA LYS A 8 -2.13 11.15 -6.50
C LYS A 8 -3.63 11.43 -6.37
N ILE A 9 -4.48 10.51 -6.82
CA ILE A 9 -5.93 10.62 -6.64
C ILE A 9 -6.27 10.43 -5.16
N ALA A 10 -5.68 9.43 -4.51
CA ALA A 10 -5.85 9.21 -3.07
C ALA A 10 -5.40 10.42 -2.24
N GLU A 11 -4.26 11.03 -2.57
CA GLU A 11 -3.81 12.29 -1.96
C GLU A 11 -4.85 13.40 -2.15
N GLY A 12 -5.33 13.60 -3.38
CA GLY A 12 -6.29 14.65 -3.71
C GLY A 12 -7.65 14.55 -3.02
N ILE A 13 -8.06 13.35 -2.59
CA ILE A 13 -9.29 13.13 -1.82
C ILE A 13 -9.07 13.15 -0.29
N GLY A 14 -7.85 13.44 0.17
CA GLY A 14 -7.52 13.59 1.59
C GLY A 14 -7.00 12.33 2.28
N SER A 15 -6.52 11.32 1.55
CA SER A 15 -5.83 10.20 2.19
C SER A 15 -4.42 10.60 2.62
N HIS A 16 -4.15 10.56 3.92
CA HIS A 16 -2.84 10.90 4.49
C HIS A 16 -1.92 9.71 4.75
N ARG A 17 -2.40 8.48 4.53
CA ARG A 17 -1.59 7.26 4.59
C ARG A 17 -1.90 6.40 3.39
N ILE A 18 -0.96 6.32 2.46
CA ILE A 18 -1.18 5.71 1.14
C ILE A 18 -0.10 4.67 0.89
N PHE A 19 -0.53 3.45 0.60
CA PHE A 19 0.35 2.35 0.20
C PHE A 19 0.11 2.01 -1.26
N ARG A 20 1.16 2.05 -2.08
CA ARG A 20 1.10 1.64 -3.48
C ARG A 20 1.11 0.11 -3.58
N GLY A 21 0.02 -0.45 -4.08
CA GLY A 21 -0.10 -1.87 -4.34
C GLY A 21 0.65 -2.33 -5.60
N ASN A 22 0.52 -3.62 -5.93
CA ASN A 22 1.21 -4.20 -7.08
C ASN A 22 0.75 -3.61 -8.43
N SER A 23 -0.56 -3.59 -8.65
CA SER A 23 -1.17 -3.06 -9.88
C SER A 23 -2.60 -2.63 -9.62
N VAL A 24 -3.16 -1.81 -10.52
CA VAL A 24 -4.55 -1.33 -10.42
C VAL A 24 -5.56 -2.47 -10.26
N LEU A 25 -5.39 -3.57 -11.00
CA LEU A 25 -6.32 -4.71 -10.95
C LEU A 25 -6.02 -5.69 -9.80
N HIS A 26 -4.79 -5.69 -9.29
CA HIS A 26 -4.33 -6.66 -8.29
C HIS A 26 -3.60 -5.94 -7.17
N VAL A 27 -4.23 -4.96 -6.52
CA VAL A 27 -3.59 -4.09 -5.52
C VAL A 27 -2.81 -4.89 -4.47
N PHE A 28 -3.36 -6.01 -4.00
CA PHE A 28 -2.70 -6.91 -3.04
C PHE A 28 -2.14 -8.20 -3.64
N GLY A 29 -2.30 -8.45 -4.94
CA GLY A 29 -2.02 -9.75 -5.55
C GLY A 29 -1.00 -9.66 -6.68
N ASN A 30 -0.45 -10.80 -7.08
CA ASN A 30 0.40 -10.88 -8.26
C ASN A 30 0.02 -12.13 -9.08
N PRO A 31 -0.69 -11.97 -10.21
CA PRO A 31 -1.17 -13.10 -10.99
C PRO A 31 -0.06 -13.86 -11.72
N SER A 32 1.15 -13.28 -11.84
CA SER A 32 2.30 -13.95 -12.44
C SER A 32 2.97 -14.96 -11.49
N LEU A 33 2.56 -15.00 -10.21
CA LEU A 33 3.10 -15.94 -9.22
C LEU A 33 2.28 -17.24 -9.16
N PRO A 34 2.94 -18.39 -8.91
CA PRO A 34 2.26 -19.60 -8.49
C PRO A 34 1.50 -19.40 -7.18
N LYS A 35 0.40 -20.16 -6.98
CA LYS A 35 -0.53 -20.02 -5.86
C LYS A 35 0.13 -19.90 -4.48
N GLU A 36 1.11 -20.74 -4.17
CA GLU A 36 1.78 -20.71 -2.86
C GLU A 36 2.58 -19.41 -2.63
N GLN A 37 3.23 -18.91 -3.68
CA GLN A 37 3.98 -17.66 -3.64
C GLN A 37 3.02 -16.46 -3.59
N GLU A 38 1.90 -16.55 -4.29
CA GLU A 38 0.84 -15.55 -4.31
C GLU A 38 0.27 -15.31 -2.90
N VAL A 39 0.00 -16.38 -2.15
CA VAL A 39 -0.47 -16.28 -0.75
C VAL A 39 0.58 -15.61 0.13
N LYS A 40 1.86 -15.94 -0.04
CA LYS A 40 2.96 -15.29 0.71
C LYS A 40 3.08 -13.81 0.35
N TYR A 41 2.95 -13.47 -0.93
CA TYR A 41 2.97 -12.10 -1.43
C TYR A 41 1.84 -11.26 -0.83
N ARG A 42 0.60 -11.76 -0.85
CA ARG A 42 -0.55 -11.11 -0.22
C ARG A 42 -0.33 -10.84 1.26
N LYS A 43 0.14 -11.86 2.00
CA LYS A 43 0.41 -11.74 3.44
C LYS A 43 1.47 -10.68 3.72
N LYS A 44 2.58 -10.70 2.99
CA LYS A 44 3.65 -9.70 3.11
C LYS A 44 3.11 -8.27 2.92
N LEU A 45 2.38 -8.02 1.84
CA LEU A 45 1.81 -6.69 1.60
C LEU A 45 0.83 -6.27 2.69
N ALA A 46 -0.01 -7.20 3.18
CA ALA A 46 -0.94 -6.92 4.28
C ALA A 46 -0.20 -6.57 5.58
N GLU A 47 0.87 -7.30 5.90
CA GLU A 47 1.73 -7.03 7.06
C GLU A 47 2.40 -5.66 6.97
N GLU A 48 2.92 -5.27 5.79
CA GLU A 48 3.52 -3.95 5.56
C GLU A 48 2.50 -2.80 5.71
N VAL A 49 1.29 -2.99 5.18
CA VAL A 49 0.17 -2.06 5.33
C VAL A 49 -0.23 -1.92 6.79
N LEU A 50 -0.28 -3.02 7.55
CA LEU A 50 -0.59 -3.00 8.98
C LEU A 50 0.51 -2.29 9.77
N ALA A 51 1.78 -2.57 9.50
CA ALA A 51 2.90 -1.88 10.15
C ALA A 51 2.85 -0.36 9.91
N MET A 52 2.47 0.06 8.70
CA MET A 52 2.30 1.47 8.35
C MET A 52 1.18 2.18 9.12
N LEU A 53 0.25 1.45 9.76
CA LEU A 53 -0.74 2.05 10.67
C LEU A 53 -0.11 2.49 12.00
N GLU A 54 1.01 1.92 12.39
CA GLU A 54 1.70 2.25 13.64
C GLU A 54 2.69 3.41 13.46
N GLU A 55 3.05 3.73 12.21
CA GLU A 55 3.97 4.81 11.88
C GLU A 55 3.35 6.19 12.14
N THR A 56 4.18 7.15 12.53
CA THR A 56 3.79 8.56 12.64
C THR A 56 4.52 9.33 11.53
N PRO A 57 3.83 10.22 10.78
CA PRO A 57 4.51 11.09 9.83
C PRO A 57 5.66 11.84 10.51
N ARG A 58 6.74 12.11 9.76
CA ARG A 58 7.85 12.90 10.30
C ARG A 58 7.38 14.31 10.63
N GLU A 59 8.08 14.99 11.52
CA GLU A 59 7.77 16.37 11.85
C GLU A 59 7.81 17.25 10.57
N GLY A 60 6.72 17.97 10.32
CA GLY A 60 6.54 18.77 9.10
C GLY A 60 5.95 18.02 7.90
N GLU A 61 5.81 16.70 7.95
CA GLU A 61 5.17 15.92 6.88
C GLU A 61 3.70 15.60 7.23
N PRO A 62 2.73 15.94 6.37
CA PRO A 62 1.30 15.71 6.66
C PRO A 62 0.85 14.29 6.36
N SER A 63 1.68 13.45 5.74
CA SER A 63 1.28 12.16 5.20
C SER A 63 2.43 11.17 5.11
N ILE A 64 2.10 9.87 5.20
CA ILE A 64 3.02 8.76 4.89
C ILE A 64 2.57 8.16 3.57
N ILE A 65 3.43 8.18 2.56
CA ILE A 65 3.14 7.63 1.23
C ILE A 65 4.26 6.67 0.85
N ARG A 66 3.93 5.41 0.56
CA ARG A 66 4.87 4.40 0.08
C ARG A 66 4.61 4.10 -1.38
N GLU A 67 5.56 4.49 -2.22
CA GLU A 67 5.58 4.24 -3.65
C GLU A 67 6.88 3.50 -3.98
N GLU A 68 6.88 2.17 -3.86
CA GLU A 68 7.95 1.34 -4.43
C GLU A 68 7.59 0.88 -5.84
#